data_AF-A0A0V8HVU5-F1
#
_entry.id   AF-A0A0V8HVU5-F1
#
_cell.length_a   1.000
_cell.length_b   1.000
_cell.length_c   1.000
_cell.angle_alpha   90.00
_cell.angle_beta   90.00
_cell.angle_gamma   90.00
#
_symmetry.space_group_name_H-M   'P 1'
#
loop_
_entity.id
_entity.type
_entity.pdbx_description
1 polymer ?
#
loop_
_entity_poly.entity_id
_entity_poly.type
_entity_poly.pdbx_seq_one_letter_code
_entity_poly.pdbx_strand_id
1 'polypeptide(L)'
;MSREIDLTGWMPFRIGDLFDVVKGSRLRSLDRVEGDIPYVGASLFNNGYTHMISNDEHIHPGNVLTTAYNGTVPGKTFYQPIPFWATDDVNILYPKFEMTAESGLFIAPLIEVVGKNYVYVDKWKLQDMIDAVIFLPVTSDEDPNWNYMEQIMREIITERESALDSLQALIPGV
;
A
#
# COMPACT_ATOMS: atom_id res chain seq x y z
N MET A 1 -8.53 -6.59 -23.42
CA MET A 1 -7.64 -7.77 -23.46
C MET A 1 -6.97 -7.88 -22.10
N SER A 2 -6.91 -9.05 -21.47
CA SER A 2 -6.15 -9.21 -20.22
C SER A 2 -4.67 -9.05 -20.52
N ARG A 3 -4.01 -8.10 -19.87
CA ARG A 3 -2.58 -7.92 -19.97
C ARG A 3 -1.93 -8.96 -19.06
N GLU A 4 -1.34 -10.00 -19.63
CA GLU A 4 -0.60 -11.01 -18.88
C GLU A 4 0.78 -10.46 -18.52
N ILE A 5 1.15 -10.53 -17.24
CA ILE A 5 2.49 -10.20 -16.76
C ILE A 5 3.28 -11.50 -16.76
N ASP A 6 4.40 -11.52 -17.48
CA ASP A 6 5.33 -12.64 -17.42
C ASP A 6 6.06 -12.63 -16.07
N LEU A 7 5.85 -13.70 -15.31
CA LEU A 7 6.46 -13.89 -13.99
C LEU A 7 7.78 -14.67 -14.07
N THR A 8 8.20 -15.07 -15.27
CA THR A 8 9.44 -15.82 -15.49
C THR A 8 10.64 -15.00 -15.01
N GLY A 9 11.49 -15.62 -14.19
CA GLY A 9 12.70 -14.99 -13.68
C GLY A 9 12.50 -14.01 -12.51
N TRP A 10 11.30 -13.89 -11.96
CA TRP A 10 11.10 -13.12 -10.74
C TRP A 10 11.83 -13.78 -9.55
N MET A 11 12.41 -12.96 -8.68
CA MET A 11 13.19 -13.42 -7.53
C MET A 11 12.54 -13.07 -6.19
N PRO A 12 12.81 -13.85 -5.13
CA PRO A 12 12.26 -13.60 -3.80
C PRO A 12 12.98 -12.45 -3.07
N PHE A 13 12.23 -11.56 -2.44
CA PHE A 13 12.72 -10.49 -1.58
C PHE A 13 11.96 -10.47 -0.26
N ARG A 14 12.66 -10.39 0.87
CA ARG A 14 12.00 -10.22 2.16
C ARG A 14 11.48 -8.79 2.29
N ILE A 15 10.30 -8.63 2.87
CA ILE A 15 9.72 -7.31 3.13
C ILE A 15 10.67 -6.48 4.00
N GLY A 16 11.32 -7.09 5.00
CA GLY A 16 12.29 -6.42 5.86
C GLY A 16 13.55 -5.92 5.17
N ASP A 17 13.90 -6.49 4.02
CA ASP A 17 15.04 -6.05 3.21
C ASP A 17 14.66 -4.82 2.36
N LEU A 18 13.38 -4.70 1.99
CA LEU A 18 12.84 -3.61 1.17
C LEU A 18 12.26 -2.45 2.00
N PHE A 19 11.77 -2.71 3.20
CA PHE A 19 11.04 -1.75 4.02
C PHE A 19 11.44 -1.80 5.50
N ASP A 20 11.46 -0.64 6.14
CA ASP A 20 11.40 -0.53 7.60
C ASP A 20 9.93 -0.56 8.04
N VAL A 21 9.57 -1.56 8.85
CA VAL A 21 8.19 -1.78 9.28
C VAL A 21 7.97 -1.20 10.67
N VAL A 22 7.05 -0.24 10.78
CA VAL A 22 6.73 0.48 12.02
C VAL A 22 5.25 0.34 12.33
N LYS A 23 4.91 0.20 13.61
CA LYS A 23 3.53 0.10 14.07
C LYS A 23 2.90 1.49 14.19
N GLY A 24 1.64 1.63 13.77
CA GLY A 24 0.85 2.84 13.98
C GLY A 24 0.55 3.11 15.46
N SER A 25 0.00 4.30 15.73
CA SER A 25 -0.27 4.79 17.08
C SER A 25 -1.77 4.87 17.35
N ARG A 26 -2.22 4.36 18.51
CA ARG A 26 -3.63 4.37 18.86
C ARG A 26 -4.10 5.79 19.20
N LEU A 27 -5.16 6.24 18.53
CA LEU A 27 -5.95 7.42 18.92
C LEU A 27 -7.39 7.01 19.21
N ARG A 28 -7.81 7.16 20.49
CA ARG A 28 -9.16 6.78 20.91
C ARG A 28 -10.18 7.65 20.19
N SER A 29 -11.33 7.09 19.82
CA SER A 29 -12.35 7.81 19.06
C SER A 29 -12.84 9.09 19.74
N LEU A 30 -12.86 9.13 21.08
CA LEU A 30 -13.26 10.31 21.86
C LEU A 30 -12.23 11.45 21.84
N ASP A 31 -10.97 11.16 21.50
CA ASP A 31 -9.88 12.15 21.45
C ASP A 31 -9.64 12.68 20.02
N ARG A 32 -10.37 12.15 19.03
CA ARG A 32 -10.23 12.59 17.63
C ARG A 32 -10.87 13.95 17.48
N VAL A 33 -10.09 14.88 16.94
CA VAL A 33 -10.57 16.19 16.54
C VAL A 33 -10.71 16.17 15.03
N GLU A 34 -11.87 16.59 14.49
CA GLU A 34 -12.10 16.66 13.05
C GLU A 34 -11.09 17.60 12.38
N GLY A 35 -10.70 17.27 11.15
CA GLY A 35 -9.70 18.02 10.39
C GLY A 35 -9.53 17.48 8.97
N ASP A 36 -8.33 17.64 8.41
CA ASP A 36 -8.00 17.35 7.01
C ASP A 36 -6.85 16.34 6.84
N ILE A 37 -6.32 15.80 7.94
CA ILE A 37 -5.32 14.72 7.94
C ILE A 37 -6.03 13.37 7.89
N PRO A 38 -5.71 12.48 6.94
CA PRO A 38 -6.30 11.14 6.92
C PRO A 38 -5.92 10.31 8.16
N TYR A 39 -6.91 9.66 8.76
CA TYR A 39 -6.72 8.64 9.78
C TYR A 39 -6.92 7.23 9.19
N VAL A 40 -5.81 6.54 8.96
CA VAL A 40 -5.72 5.20 8.39
C VAL A 40 -6.06 4.14 9.45
N GLY A 41 -7.10 3.36 9.17
CA GLY A 41 -7.55 2.23 9.97
C GLY A 41 -7.45 0.89 9.22
N ALA A 42 -7.78 -0.21 9.90
CA ALA A 42 -7.91 -1.54 9.28
C ALA A 42 -9.22 -1.64 8.45
N SER A 43 -9.28 -0.90 7.34
CA SER A 43 -10.42 -0.84 6.40
C SER A 43 -10.09 -1.53 5.07
N LEU A 44 -11.11 -2.03 4.36
CA LEU A 44 -10.97 -2.56 3.00
C LEU A 44 -11.05 -1.51 1.91
N PHE A 45 -11.54 -0.34 2.25
CA PHE A 45 -12.01 0.66 1.30
C PHE A 45 -11.35 2.01 1.57
N ASN A 46 -11.49 2.92 0.61
CA ASN A 46 -11.12 4.33 0.74
C ASN A 46 -9.67 4.56 1.15
N ASN A 47 -8.73 3.80 0.57
CA ASN A 47 -7.30 3.86 0.90
C ASN A 47 -6.95 3.62 2.37
N GLY A 48 -7.83 2.94 3.11
CA GLY A 48 -7.71 2.76 4.55
C GLY A 48 -8.19 3.95 5.38
N TYR A 49 -8.59 5.07 4.77
CA TYR A 49 -9.06 6.26 5.47
C TYR A 49 -10.42 6.00 6.10
N THR A 50 -10.45 6.06 7.43
CA THR A 50 -11.68 5.88 8.20
C THR A 50 -12.24 7.20 8.72
N HIS A 51 -11.38 8.19 8.94
CA HIS A 51 -11.74 9.53 9.43
C HIS A 51 -10.77 10.55 8.85
N MET A 52 -11.13 11.83 8.95
CA MET A 52 -10.23 12.96 8.77
C MET A 52 -10.08 13.66 10.12
N ILE A 53 -8.84 13.96 10.52
CA ILE A 53 -8.51 14.49 11.84
C ILE A 53 -7.57 15.69 11.76
N SER A 54 -7.41 16.41 12.86
CA SER A 54 -6.42 17.50 13.00
C SER A 54 -5.33 17.21 14.04
N ASN A 55 -5.38 16.04 14.71
CA ASN A 55 -4.30 15.59 15.60
C ASN A 55 -3.02 15.32 14.78
N ASP A 56 -1.86 15.79 15.27
CA ASP A 56 -0.60 15.79 14.53
C ASP A 56 0.60 15.20 15.28
N GLU A 57 0.38 14.59 16.45
CA GLU A 57 1.46 14.09 17.32
C GLU A 57 2.19 12.85 16.77
N HIS A 58 1.53 12.08 15.90
CA HIS A 58 2.05 10.82 15.35
C HIS A 58 1.87 10.72 13.83
N ILE A 59 2.08 11.82 13.12
CA ILE A 59 1.99 11.85 11.66
C ILE A 59 3.12 11.06 11.00
N HIS A 60 2.73 10.24 10.04
CA HIS A 60 3.61 9.58 9.10
C HIS A 60 3.65 10.38 7.78
N PRO A 61 4.80 10.44 7.09
CA PRO A 61 4.91 11.08 5.79
C PRO A 61 4.08 10.32 4.73
N GLY A 62 3.76 11.01 3.63
CA GLY A 62 3.27 10.35 2.42
C GLY A 62 4.37 9.58 1.68
N ASN A 63 4.00 8.98 0.54
CA ASN A 63 4.83 8.12 -0.29
C ASN A 63 5.36 6.88 0.45
N VAL A 64 4.47 6.21 1.18
CA VAL A 64 4.75 4.97 1.92
C VAL A 64 3.61 3.96 1.72
N LEU A 65 3.82 2.71 2.13
CA LEU A 65 2.75 1.72 2.17
C LEU A 65 2.21 1.53 3.58
N THR A 66 0.93 1.23 3.70
CA THR A 66 0.29 0.83 4.96
C THR A 66 -0.35 -0.53 4.78
N THR A 67 -0.19 -1.43 5.75
CA THR A 67 -0.82 -2.74 5.74
C THR A 67 -1.53 -3.03 7.06
N ALA A 68 -2.78 -3.50 6.98
CA ALA A 68 -3.50 -3.95 8.16
C ALA A 68 -2.94 -5.30 8.62
N TYR A 69 -2.51 -5.42 9.87
CA TYR A 69 -2.02 -6.69 10.43
C TYR A 69 -3.05 -7.36 11.36
N ASN A 70 -4.12 -6.64 11.69
CA ASN A 70 -5.20 -7.06 12.56
C ASN A 70 -6.57 -6.67 11.96
N GLY A 71 -7.65 -7.15 12.57
CA GLY A 71 -9.03 -6.90 12.14
C GLY A 71 -9.59 -8.02 11.26
N THR A 72 -10.67 -7.73 10.56
CA THR A 72 -11.31 -8.68 9.63
C THR A 72 -10.53 -8.86 8.33
N VAL A 73 -9.50 -8.05 8.10
CA VAL A 73 -8.87 -7.86 6.78
C VAL A 73 -7.32 -7.84 6.83
N PRO A 74 -6.66 -8.82 7.49
CA PRO A 74 -5.20 -8.89 7.49
C PRO A 74 -4.61 -8.88 6.07
N GLY A 75 -3.49 -8.18 5.92
CA GLY A 75 -2.78 -8.04 4.66
C GLY A 75 -3.30 -6.93 3.76
N LYS A 76 -4.47 -6.33 4.02
CA LYS A 76 -4.97 -5.25 3.15
C LYS A 76 -3.95 -4.11 3.12
N THR A 77 -3.41 -3.84 1.92
CA THR A 77 -2.26 -2.94 1.74
C THR A 77 -2.64 -1.79 0.81
N PHE A 78 -2.24 -0.58 1.19
CA PHE A 78 -2.53 0.66 0.46
C PHE A 78 -1.27 1.52 0.32
N TYR A 79 -1.21 2.27 -0.78
CA TYR A 79 -0.25 3.34 -0.97
C TYR A 79 -0.79 4.64 -0.38
N GLN A 80 -0.01 5.33 0.44
CA GLN A 80 -0.41 6.60 1.07
C GLN A 80 0.28 7.77 0.36
N PRO A 81 -0.42 8.58 -0.44
CA PRO A 81 0.20 9.65 -1.23
C PRO A 81 0.55 10.90 -0.40
N ILE A 82 -0.09 11.09 0.74
CA ILE A 82 0.00 12.30 1.57
C ILE A 82 0.24 11.93 3.04
N PRO A 83 0.71 12.89 3.88
CA PRO A 83 0.87 12.65 5.31
C PRO A 83 -0.44 12.20 5.98
N PHE A 84 -0.33 11.29 6.94
CA PHE A 84 -1.48 10.64 7.58
C PHE A 84 -1.15 10.19 9.00
N TRP A 85 -2.18 9.84 9.77
CA TRP A 85 -2.04 9.09 11.02
C TRP A 85 -2.51 7.66 10.82
N ALA A 86 -1.78 6.65 11.32
CA ALA A 86 -2.24 5.25 11.31
C ALA A 86 -2.54 4.74 12.73
N THR A 87 -3.62 3.99 12.87
CA THR A 87 -3.96 3.29 14.11
C THR A 87 -2.99 2.15 14.43
N ASP A 88 -2.98 1.69 15.68
CA ASP A 88 -2.12 0.59 16.14
C ASP A 88 -2.51 -0.82 15.62
N ASP A 89 -3.50 -0.92 14.74
CA ASP A 89 -3.87 -2.12 13.97
C ASP A 89 -3.27 -2.12 12.54
N VAL A 90 -2.53 -1.06 12.19
CA VAL A 90 -1.90 -0.86 10.88
C VAL A 90 -0.39 -0.74 11.07
N ASN A 91 0.36 -1.41 10.22
CA ASN A 91 1.80 -1.21 10.09
C ASN A 91 2.09 -0.31 8.88
N ILE A 92 3.10 0.54 9.03
CA ILE A 92 3.63 1.45 8.01
C ILE A 92 4.93 0.83 7.50
N LEU A 93 5.07 0.77 6.19
CA LEU A 93 6.23 0.21 5.49
C LEU A 93 6.97 1.38 4.82
N TYR A 94 8.05 1.81 5.43
CA TYR A 94 8.93 2.85 4.89
C TYR A 94 9.92 2.24 3.90
N PRO A 95 9.94 2.69 2.63
CA PRO A 95 10.82 2.09 1.64
C PRO A 95 12.30 2.40 1.97
N LYS A 96 13.15 1.38 1.81
CA LYS A 96 14.63 1.49 1.89
C LYS A 96 15.26 1.86 0.53
N PHE A 97 14.42 2.17 -0.44
CA PHE A 97 14.74 2.54 -1.81
C PHE A 97 13.94 3.80 -2.19
N GLU A 98 14.29 4.42 -3.31
CA GLU A 98 13.50 5.53 -3.84
C GLU A 98 12.20 5.00 -4.44
N MET A 99 11.09 5.12 -3.70
CA MET A 99 9.79 4.68 -4.16
C MET A 99 9.05 5.80 -4.90
N THR A 100 8.50 5.48 -6.05
CA THR A 100 7.52 6.27 -6.79
C THR A 100 6.10 5.79 -6.47
N ALA A 101 5.08 6.60 -6.79
CA ALA A 101 3.69 6.17 -6.65
C ALA A 101 3.42 4.89 -7.46
N GLU A 102 3.95 4.82 -8.69
CA GLU A 102 3.80 3.68 -9.58
C GLU A 102 4.43 2.40 -9.00
N SER A 103 5.68 2.46 -8.51
CA SER A 103 6.31 1.30 -7.86
C SER A 103 5.57 0.89 -6.58
N GLY A 104 5.13 1.85 -5.75
CA GLY A 104 4.32 1.56 -4.57
C GLY A 104 2.99 0.87 -4.90
N LEU A 105 2.29 1.33 -5.93
CA LEU A 105 1.05 0.73 -6.42
C LEU A 105 1.26 -0.65 -7.04
N PHE A 106 2.43 -0.91 -7.63
CA PHE A 106 2.80 -2.25 -8.12
C PHE A 106 3.03 -3.23 -6.97
N ILE A 107 3.73 -2.81 -5.92
CA ILE A 107 4.18 -3.67 -4.81
C ILE A 107 3.03 -3.95 -3.82
N ALA A 108 2.17 -2.97 -3.56
CA ALA A 108 1.06 -3.09 -2.61
C ALA A 108 0.22 -4.38 -2.76
N PRO A 109 -0.26 -4.77 -3.96
CA PRO A 109 -1.02 -6.01 -4.13
C PRO A 109 -0.18 -7.28 -3.87
N LEU A 110 1.13 -7.25 -4.11
CA LEU A 110 2.01 -8.39 -3.83
C LEU A 110 2.14 -8.63 -2.33
N ILE A 111 2.30 -7.56 -1.55
CA ILE A 111 2.29 -7.62 -0.08
C ILE A 111 0.92 -8.09 0.43
N GLU A 112 -0.17 -7.61 -0.18
CA GLU A 112 -1.52 -8.04 0.20
C GLU A 112 -1.74 -9.54 0.00
N VAL A 113 -1.23 -10.12 -1.09
CA VAL A 113 -1.33 -11.56 -1.34
C VAL A 113 -0.61 -12.37 -0.24
N VAL A 114 0.56 -11.92 0.20
CA VAL A 114 1.29 -12.61 1.28
C VAL A 114 0.54 -12.49 2.61
N GLY A 115 0.01 -11.31 2.91
CA GLY A 115 -0.74 -11.06 4.14
C GLY A 115 -2.07 -11.79 4.25
N LYS A 116 -2.68 -12.19 3.13
CA LYS A 116 -3.92 -13.00 3.09
C LYS A 116 -3.79 -14.38 3.73
N ASN A 117 -2.57 -14.87 3.93
CA ASN A 117 -2.33 -16.14 4.62
C ASN A 117 -2.61 -16.06 6.13
N TYR A 118 -2.81 -14.85 6.68
CA TYR A 118 -3.04 -14.60 8.10
C TYR A 118 -4.51 -14.24 8.36
N VAL A 119 -5.00 -14.56 9.56
CA VAL A 119 -6.40 -14.38 9.97
C VAL A 119 -6.48 -13.75 11.36
N TYR A 120 -7.68 -13.35 11.81
CA TYR A 120 -7.84 -12.72 13.12
C TYR A 120 -7.25 -13.54 14.29
N VAL A 121 -7.39 -14.87 14.24
CA VAL A 121 -6.88 -15.79 15.26
C VAL A 121 -5.37 -15.98 15.16
N ASP A 122 -4.80 -15.83 13.96
CA ASP A 122 -3.37 -15.93 13.67
C ASP A 122 -2.91 -14.68 12.92
N LYS A 123 -2.76 -13.59 13.69
CA LYS A 123 -2.44 -12.26 13.17
C LYS A 123 -1.07 -12.26 12.53
N TRP A 124 -0.89 -11.43 11.50
CA TRP A 124 0.41 -11.24 10.87
C TRP A 124 1.32 -10.42 11.81
N LYS A 125 2.07 -11.10 12.68
CA LYS A 125 2.92 -10.41 13.67
C LYS A 125 4.01 -9.63 12.95
N LEU A 126 4.54 -8.60 13.62
CA LEU A 126 5.54 -7.72 13.04
C LEU A 126 6.76 -8.49 12.51
N GLN A 127 7.28 -9.45 13.27
CA GLN A 127 8.43 -10.25 12.83
C GLN A 127 8.07 -11.14 11.62
N ASP A 128 6.91 -11.78 11.63
CA ASP A 128 6.43 -12.60 10.51
C ASP A 128 6.23 -11.75 9.24
N MET A 129 5.88 -10.48 9.38
CA MET A 129 5.77 -9.51 8.27
C MET A 129 7.13 -9.10 7.74
N ILE A 130 8.11 -8.84 8.62
CA ILE A 130 9.48 -8.52 8.22
C ILE A 130 10.11 -9.73 7.48
N ASP A 131 9.81 -10.95 7.92
CA ASP A 131 10.39 -12.18 7.38
C ASP A 131 9.67 -12.68 6.12
N ALA A 132 8.45 -12.20 5.88
CA ALA A 132 7.65 -12.56 4.71
C ALA A 132 8.33 -12.15 3.40
N VAL A 133 8.11 -12.97 2.37
CA VAL A 133 8.75 -12.86 1.06
C VAL A 133 7.72 -12.47 0.00
N ILE A 134 8.04 -11.47 -0.80
CA ILE A 134 7.35 -11.15 -2.06
C ILE A 134 8.27 -11.47 -3.24
N PHE A 135 7.70 -11.73 -4.41
CA PHE A 135 8.47 -11.94 -5.64
C PHE A 135 8.41 -10.68 -6.49
N LEU A 136 9.55 -10.25 -7.02
CA LEU A 136 9.66 -9.06 -7.87
C LEU A 136 10.42 -9.39 -9.16
N PRO A 137 10.14 -8.67 -10.27
CA PRO A 137 10.99 -8.72 -11.46
C PRO A 137 12.39 -8.17 -11.12
N VAL A 138 13.42 -8.68 -11.79
CA VAL A 138 14.82 -8.30 -11.53
C VAL A 138 15.54 -7.79 -12.77
N THR A 139 16.62 -7.05 -12.55
CA THR A 139 17.57 -6.62 -13.59
C THR A 139 18.57 -7.77 -13.88
N SER A 140 19.52 -7.53 -14.78
CA SER A 140 20.64 -8.45 -15.00
C SER A 140 21.54 -8.63 -13.77
N ASP A 141 21.49 -7.67 -12.85
CA ASP A 141 22.29 -7.68 -11.62
C ASP A 141 21.53 -8.31 -10.44
N GLU A 142 20.37 -8.93 -10.70
CA GLU A 142 19.49 -9.58 -9.71
C GLU A 142 18.83 -8.62 -8.70
N ASP A 143 18.98 -7.30 -8.89
CA ASP A 143 18.27 -6.28 -8.12
C ASP A 143 16.82 -6.10 -8.60
N PRO A 144 15.88 -5.65 -7.73
CA PRO A 144 14.52 -5.35 -8.16
C PRO A 144 14.48 -4.36 -9.33
N ASN A 145 13.72 -4.70 -10.37
CA ASN A 145 13.59 -3.89 -11.57
C ASN A 145 12.52 -2.81 -11.41
N TRP A 146 12.86 -1.73 -10.69
CA TRP A 146 11.95 -0.61 -10.43
C TRP A 146 11.42 0.02 -11.71
N ASN A 147 12.28 0.27 -12.71
CA ASN A 147 11.89 0.85 -13.98
C ASN A 147 10.80 0.04 -14.69
N TYR A 148 10.92 -1.29 -14.69
CA TYR A 148 9.89 -2.16 -15.26
C TYR A 148 8.56 -2.04 -14.50
N MET A 149 8.59 -2.10 -13.18
CA MET A 149 7.38 -1.99 -12.34
C MET A 149 6.67 -0.65 -12.56
N GLU A 150 7.44 0.43 -12.59
CA GLU A 150 6.94 1.78 -12.83
C GLU A 150 6.32 1.94 -14.21
N GLN A 151 7.02 1.45 -15.25
CA GLN A 151 6.52 1.53 -16.61
C GLN A 151 5.20 0.77 -16.77
N ILE A 152 5.10 -0.44 -16.21
CA ILE A 152 3.87 -1.24 -16.25
C ILE A 152 2.72 -0.47 -15.58
N MET A 153 2.94 0.07 -14.39
CA MET A 153 1.88 0.80 -13.68
C MET A 153 1.51 2.10 -14.38
N ARG A 154 2.48 2.86 -14.91
CA ARG A 154 2.22 4.08 -15.68
C ARG A 154 1.32 3.81 -16.87
N GLU A 155 1.64 2.77 -17.64
CA GLU A 155 0.82 2.40 -18.80
C GLU A 155 -0.60 1.96 -18.40
N ILE A 156 -0.75 1.22 -17.31
CA ILE A 156 -2.08 0.85 -16.77
C ILE A 156 -2.86 2.10 -16.34
N ILE A 157 -2.22 3.02 -15.61
CA ILE A 157 -2.85 4.25 -15.13
C ILE A 157 -3.32 5.10 -16.32
N THR A 158 -2.45 5.35 -17.30
CA THR A 158 -2.78 6.12 -18.50
C THR A 158 -3.91 5.49 -19.31
N GLU A 159 -3.94 4.16 -19.45
CA GLU A 159 -5.05 3.45 -20.12
C GLU A 159 -6.38 3.69 -19.38
N ARG A 160 -6.36 3.66 -18.04
CA ARG A 160 -7.55 3.84 -17.21
C ARG A 160 -8.03 5.29 -17.21
N GLU A 161 -7.12 6.25 -17.19
CA GLU A 161 -7.44 7.68 -17.32
C GLU A 161 -8.14 7.97 -18.66
N SER A 162 -7.59 7.47 -19.77
CA SER A 162 -8.21 7.64 -21.09
C SER A 162 -9.61 7.01 -21.19
N ALA A 163 -9.82 5.87 -20.53
CA ALA A 163 -11.13 5.24 -20.45
C ALA A 163 -12.12 6.07 -19.61
N LEU A 164 -11.66 6.68 -18.51
CA LEU A 164 -12.47 7.60 -17.70
C LEU A 164 -12.88 8.83 -18.48
N ASP A 165 -11.96 9.46 -19.22
CA ASP A 165 -12.24 10.62 -20.06
C ASP A 165 -13.34 10.29 -21.10
N SER A 166 -13.24 9.11 -21.71
CA SER A 166 -14.23 8.62 -22.68
C SER A 166 -15.61 8.41 -22.05
N LEU A 167 -15.67 7.91 -20.81
CA LEU A 167 -16.91 7.73 -20.07
C LEU A 167 -17.53 9.06 -19.65
N GLN A 168 -16.73 10.02 -19.19
CA GLN A 168 -17.19 11.35 -18.81
C GLN A 168 -17.78 12.10 -20.00
N ALA A 169 -17.17 11.99 -21.19
CA ALA A 169 -17.68 12.58 -22.42
C ALA A 169 -19.07 12.06 -22.85
N LEU A 170 -19.49 10.89 -22.36
CA LEU A 170 -20.81 10.29 -22.64
C LEU A 170 -21.91 10.75 -21.68
N ILE A 171 -21.57 11.50 -20.62
CA ILE A 171 -22.54 12.04 -19.65
C ILE A 171 -22.76 13.52 -19.99
N PRO A 172 -23.86 13.90 -20.68
CA PRO A 172 -24.09 15.29 -21.04
C PRO A 172 -24.44 16.11 -19.78
N GLY A 173 -23.64 17.15 -19.50
CA GLY A 173 -23.96 18.18 -18.50
C GLY A 173 -23.19 18.12 -17.18
N VAL A 174 -22.06 17.40 -17.12
CA VAL A 174 -20.99 17.67 -16.14
C VAL A 174 -19.87 18.43 -16.84
#